data_AF-E4PMM1-F1
#
_entry.id   AF-E4PMM1-F1
#
_cell.length_a   1.000
_cell.length_b   1.000
_cell.length_c   1.000
_cell.angle_alpha   90.00
_cell.angle_beta   90.00
_cell.angle_gamma   90.00
#
_symmetry.space_group_name_H-M   'P 1'
#
loop_
_entity.id
_entity.type
_entity.pdbx_description
1 polymer ?
#
loop_
_entity_poly.entity_id
_entity_poly.type
_entity_poly.pdbx_seq_one_letter_code
_entity_poly.pdbx_strand_id
1 'polypeptide(L)'
;MITGKRQSNGYRFYGEKDLQRLRLLQQLQAGGLSLQECKDCLDGKLDRGMLQRRMVQLNAEIEAKQRASRLLSALLGKGSLRAWHQVTDRVAPDAYLDWIKQQGFSERQALHLKWLSKDMNQHDQYMADFMAVFQGLDRWGPGSEEDTVKALARVPIVPTQVVDIGCGKGLATIILAEKTKAQVVAVDNEASAIEALKQRLVEQGLQDRVRTECASMTDLPFQTGSFDLAWAEASAYVMGFEKALTTWKKLLKPKGCIVVNDLVWLTDTPSQTAVDFWHQEYPDMQSVTLREQQIRRAGYTVIDHFSLSQQAWANCYEPLRSRLNELKPQMAESTALADIDREIGIIDQYLGEFGYEMFILQVD
;
A
#
# COMPACT_ATOMS: atom_id res chain seq x y z
N MET A 1 3.00 -1.66 58.59
CA MET A 1 4.36 -1.60 57.99
C MET A 1 5.31 -0.75 58.83
N ILE A 2 4.78 0.24 59.57
CA ILE A 2 5.48 0.97 60.62
C ILE A 2 4.53 1.00 61.83
N THR A 3 5.04 0.83 63.05
CA THR A 3 4.21 0.70 64.25
C THR A 3 4.64 1.74 65.28
N GLY A 4 3.93 2.87 65.32
CA GLY A 4 4.21 3.94 66.27
C GLY A 4 3.91 3.49 67.70
N LYS A 5 4.82 3.78 68.63
CA LYS A 5 4.60 3.53 70.06
C LYS A 5 3.74 4.65 70.65
N ARG A 6 2.66 4.29 71.33
CA ARG A 6 1.79 5.29 71.96
C ARG A 6 2.43 5.77 73.26
N GLN A 7 2.65 7.07 73.36
CA GLN A 7 3.20 7.72 74.55
C GLN A 7 2.09 8.02 75.56
N SER A 8 2.49 8.28 76.81
CA SER A 8 1.59 8.64 77.92
C SER A 8 0.76 9.91 77.65
N ASN A 9 1.26 10.79 76.79
CA ASN A 9 0.56 12.00 76.32
C ASN A 9 -0.44 11.74 75.17
N GLY A 10 -0.67 10.48 74.80
CA GLY A 10 -1.62 10.08 73.76
C GLY A 10 -1.09 10.11 72.32
N TYR A 11 0.07 10.73 72.07
CA TYR A 11 0.69 10.81 70.73
C TYR A 11 1.41 9.50 70.34
N ARG A 12 1.55 9.27 69.03
CA ARG A 12 2.34 8.16 68.49
C ARG A 12 3.77 8.64 68.19
N PHE A 13 4.74 7.97 68.78
CA PHE A 13 6.16 8.16 68.53
C PHE A 13 6.67 7.14 67.51
N TYR A 14 7.41 7.61 66.50
CA TYR A 14 8.10 6.79 65.52
C TYR A 14 9.61 7.02 65.67
N GLY A 15 10.36 5.94 65.82
CA GLY A 15 11.81 6.02 66.01
C GLY A 15 12.56 6.17 64.69
N GLU A 16 13.88 6.33 64.78
CA GLU A 16 14.75 6.41 63.59
C GLU A 16 14.63 5.15 62.69
N LYS A 17 14.50 3.97 63.31
CA LYS A 17 14.31 2.70 62.59
C LYS A 17 13.00 2.66 61.79
N ASP A 18 11.94 3.31 62.30
CA ASP A 18 10.66 3.43 61.61
C ASP A 18 10.78 4.33 60.37
N LEU A 19 11.52 5.44 60.48
CA LEU A 19 11.84 6.32 59.36
C LEU A 19 12.69 5.61 58.30
N GLN A 20 13.70 4.84 58.71
CA GLN A 20 14.52 4.04 57.78
C GLN A 20 13.68 2.98 57.05
N ARG A 21 12.75 2.31 57.75
CA ARG A 21 11.82 1.33 57.15
C ARG A 21 10.85 2.01 56.17
N LEU A 22 10.39 3.23 56.45
CA LEU A 22 9.60 4.03 55.50
C LEU A 22 10.38 4.32 54.23
N ARG A 23 11.63 4.78 54.36
CA ARG A 23 12.49 5.10 53.21
C ARG A 23 12.75 3.86 52.36
N LEU A 24 12.99 2.71 52.98
CA LEU A 24 13.14 1.44 52.25
C LEU A 24 11.86 1.06 51.50
N LEU A 25 10.68 1.24 52.11
CA LEU A 25 9.40 1.03 51.44
C LEU A 25 9.25 1.95 50.22
N GLN A 26 9.61 3.23 50.34
CA GLN A 26 9.57 4.16 49.20
C GLN A 26 10.49 3.72 48.06
N GLN A 27 11.68 3.20 48.36
CA GLN A 27 12.60 2.66 47.33
C GLN A 27 12.02 1.42 46.65
N LEU A 28 11.41 0.50 47.41
CA LEU A 28 10.75 -0.68 46.85
C LEU A 28 9.54 -0.29 45.97
N GLN A 29 8.75 0.71 46.39
CA GLN A 29 7.65 1.24 45.57
C GLN A 29 8.14 1.95 44.31
N ALA A 30 9.29 2.64 44.35
CA ALA A 30 9.89 3.24 43.16
C ALA A 30 10.27 2.19 42.11
N GLY A 31 10.58 0.96 42.53
CA GLY A 31 10.73 -0.22 41.65
C GLY A 31 9.41 -0.79 41.12
N GLY A 32 8.28 -0.16 41.43
CA GLY A 32 6.95 -0.53 40.93
C GLY A 32 6.22 -1.56 41.79
N LEU A 33 6.68 -1.91 42.99
CA LEU A 33 6.00 -2.86 43.88
C LEU A 33 4.78 -2.22 44.58
N SER A 34 3.70 -2.99 44.73
CA SER A 34 2.54 -2.61 45.54
C SER A 34 2.89 -2.55 47.02
N LEU A 35 2.04 -1.89 47.82
CA LEU A 35 2.22 -1.84 49.28
C LEU A 35 2.24 -3.25 49.91
N GLN A 36 1.47 -4.19 49.38
CA GLN A 36 1.44 -5.56 49.91
C GLN A 36 2.75 -6.30 49.58
N GLU A 37 3.25 -6.20 48.35
CA GLU A 37 4.53 -6.82 47.95
C GLU A 37 5.72 -6.21 48.69
N CYS A 38 5.73 -4.89 48.89
CA CYS A 38 6.71 -4.23 49.74
C CYS A 38 6.68 -4.78 51.18
N LYS A 39 5.50 -5.18 51.68
CA LYS A 39 5.36 -5.75 53.03
C LYS A 39 6.04 -7.10 53.11
N ASP A 40 5.75 -7.95 52.13
CA ASP A 40 6.25 -9.31 52.06
C ASP A 40 7.78 -9.31 51.91
N CYS A 41 8.34 -8.38 51.10
CA CYS A 41 9.77 -8.13 51.02
C CYS A 41 10.40 -7.73 52.38
N LEU A 42 9.76 -6.80 53.11
CA LEU A 42 10.25 -6.32 54.41
C LEU A 42 10.12 -7.35 55.54
N ASP A 43 9.24 -8.33 55.37
CA ASP A 43 9.01 -9.42 56.31
C ASP A 43 9.82 -10.70 55.93
N GLY A 44 10.79 -10.56 55.01
CA GLY A 44 11.76 -11.61 54.65
C GLY A 44 11.27 -12.60 53.59
N LYS A 45 10.12 -12.37 52.97
CA LYS A 45 9.51 -13.23 51.94
C LYS A 45 9.73 -12.64 50.56
N LEU A 46 10.96 -12.76 50.06
CA LEU A 46 11.28 -12.33 48.69
C LEU A 46 10.81 -13.38 47.67
N ASP A 47 9.60 -13.19 47.14
CA ASP A 47 9.08 -14.03 46.05
C ASP A 47 9.72 -13.65 44.71
N ARG A 48 10.71 -14.45 44.29
CA ARG A 48 11.41 -14.27 43.01
C ARG A 48 10.48 -14.39 41.80
N GLY A 49 9.44 -15.24 41.87
CA GLY A 49 8.47 -15.40 40.78
C GLY A 49 7.59 -14.17 40.62
N MET A 50 7.18 -13.53 41.71
CA MET A 50 6.48 -12.24 41.68
C MET A 50 7.36 -11.15 41.06
N LEU A 51 8.62 -11.03 41.50
CA LEU A 51 9.55 -10.03 40.94
C LEU A 51 9.78 -10.23 39.45
N GLN A 52 9.91 -11.49 38.99
CA GLN A 52 10.07 -11.80 37.56
C GLN A 52 8.83 -11.40 36.75
N ARG A 53 7.62 -11.70 37.24
CA ARG A 53 6.38 -11.25 36.59
C ARG A 53 6.30 -9.73 36.52
N ARG A 54 6.69 -9.02 37.59
CA ARG A 54 6.68 -7.56 37.62
C ARG A 54 7.69 -6.96 36.64
N MET A 55 8.87 -7.56 36.53
CA MET A 55 9.90 -7.15 35.56
C MET A 55 9.41 -7.31 34.11
N VAL A 56 8.74 -8.42 33.79
CA VAL A 56 8.14 -8.64 32.46
C VAL A 56 7.08 -7.56 32.15
N GLN A 57 6.21 -7.26 33.12
CA GLN A 57 5.20 -6.21 32.95
C GLN A 57 5.86 -4.83 32.74
N LEU A 58 6.86 -4.48 33.53
CA LEU A 58 7.55 -3.20 33.42
C LEU A 58 8.25 -3.04 32.06
N ASN A 59 8.90 -4.10 31.57
CA ASN A 59 9.52 -4.08 30.24
C ASN A 59 8.46 -3.85 29.14
N ALA A 60 7.31 -4.51 29.22
CA ALA A 60 6.21 -4.26 28.28
C ALA A 60 5.67 -2.81 28.36
N GLU A 61 5.56 -2.24 29.56
CA GLU A 61 5.17 -0.84 29.76
C GLU A 61 6.21 0.15 29.19
N ILE A 62 7.50 -0.12 29.38
CA ILE A 62 8.61 0.68 28.82
C ILE A 62 8.55 0.64 27.29
N GLU A 63 8.44 -0.54 26.71
CA GLU A 63 8.34 -0.68 25.25
C GLU A 63 7.11 0.05 24.70
N ALA A 64 5.96 -0.02 25.38
CA ALA A 64 4.77 0.71 24.99
C ALA A 64 4.98 2.23 25.04
N LYS A 65 5.60 2.75 26.10
CA LYS A 65 5.94 4.18 26.22
C LYS A 65 6.96 4.62 25.16
N GLN A 66 7.94 3.77 24.85
CA GLN A 66 8.90 4.04 23.78
C GLN A 66 8.22 4.06 22.40
N ARG A 67 7.30 3.13 22.12
CA ARG A 67 6.49 3.17 20.88
C ARG A 67 5.68 4.45 20.79
N ALA A 68 5.00 4.84 21.86
CA ALA A 68 4.24 6.09 21.92
C ALA A 68 5.14 7.31 21.70
N SER A 69 6.31 7.35 22.35
CA SER A 69 7.28 8.44 22.17
C SER A 69 7.81 8.52 20.74
N ARG A 70 8.09 7.38 20.09
CA ARG A 70 8.52 7.34 18.69
C ARG A 70 7.42 7.85 17.75
N LEU A 71 6.17 7.43 17.96
CA LEU A 71 5.03 7.93 17.19
C LEU A 71 4.88 9.44 17.36
N LEU A 72 4.87 9.95 18.60
CA LEU A 72 4.76 11.39 18.85
C LEU A 72 5.92 12.17 18.23
N SER A 73 7.15 11.67 18.33
CA SER A 73 8.32 12.27 17.68
C SER A 73 8.13 12.33 16.16
N ALA A 74 7.71 11.23 15.55
CA ALA A 74 7.53 11.15 14.12
C ALA A 74 6.35 12.03 13.64
N LEU A 75 5.25 12.13 14.40
CA LEU A 75 4.17 13.09 14.13
C LEU A 75 4.61 14.55 14.27
N LEU A 76 5.66 14.83 15.04
CA LEU A 76 6.31 16.14 15.12
C LEU A 76 7.35 16.36 13.99
N GLY A 77 7.37 15.51 12.97
CA GLY A 77 8.32 15.57 11.85
C GLY A 77 9.71 15.00 12.16
N LYS A 78 9.89 14.36 13.33
CA LYS A 78 11.21 13.86 13.78
C LYS A 78 11.24 12.34 13.74
N GLY A 79 11.71 11.82 12.61
CA GLY A 79 11.85 10.38 12.34
C GLY A 79 10.82 9.87 11.33
N SER A 80 10.89 8.58 11.03
CA SER A 80 10.02 7.96 10.01
C SER A 80 8.65 7.58 10.58
N LEU A 81 7.59 7.79 9.79
CA LEU A 81 6.23 7.32 10.06
C LEU A 81 5.88 6.01 9.35
N ARG A 82 6.83 5.41 8.60
CA ARG A 82 6.56 4.28 7.72
C ARG A 82 5.95 3.06 8.39
N ALA A 83 6.50 2.63 9.52
CA ALA A 83 5.96 1.48 10.26
C ALA A 83 4.55 1.76 10.81
N TRP A 84 4.27 3.00 11.22
CA TRP A 84 2.95 3.38 11.71
C TRP A 84 1.94 3.49 10.56
N HIS A 85 2.36 4.05 9.42
CA HIS A 85 1.59 4.11 8.19
C HIS A 85 1.11 2.71 7.77
N GLN A 86 2.04 1.75 7.65
CA GLN A 86 1.72 0.37 7.23
C GLN A 86 0.67 -0.29 8.13
N VAL A 87 0.80 -0.11 9.45
CA VAL A 87 -0.18 -0.66 10.41
C VAL A 87 -1.53 0.06 10.29
N THR A 88 -1.52 1.38 10.17
CA THR A 88 -2.75 2.19 10.20
C THR A 88 -3.55 2.04 8.92
N ASP A 89 -2.90 2.03 7.75
CA ASP A 89 -3.56 1.79 6.46
C ASP A 89 -4.20 0.40 6.41
N ARG A 90 -3.59 -0.60 7.06
CA ARG A 90 -4.19 -1.94 7.15
C ARG A 90 -5.43 -1.99 8.05
N VAL A 91 -5.39 -1.33 9.20
CA VAL A 91 -6.43 -1.48 10.23
C VAL A 91 -7.58 -0.49 10.05
N ALA A 92 -7.31 0.68 9.46
CA ALA A 92 -8.28 1.74 9.26
C ALA A 92 -8.01 2.54 7.95
N PRO A 93 -8.03 1.89 6.77
CA PRO A 93 -7.59 2.49 5.51
C PRO A 93 -8.33 3.78 5.14
N ASP A 94 -9.67 3.77 5.20
CA ASP A 94 -10.47 4.93 4.80
C ASP A 94 -10.29 6.10 5.77
N ALA A 95 -10.34 5.83 7.08
CA ALA A 95 -10.14 6.86 8.11
C ALA A 95 -8.71 7.44 8.06
N TYR A 96 -7.73 6.61 7.74
CA TYR A 96 -6.35 7.04 7.56
C TYR A 96 -6.17 7.94 6.33
N LEU A 97 -6.76 7.56 5.21
CA LEU A 97 -6.75 8.38 3.99
C LEU A 97 -7.41 9.75 4.21
N ASP A 98 -8.56 9.77 4.90
CA ASP A 98 -9.24 11.01 5.26
C ASP A 98 -8.40 11.87 6.21
N TRP A 99 -7.74 11.24 7.18
CA TRP A 99 -6.85 11.94 8.11
C TRP A 99 -5.64 12.56 7.39
N ILE A 100 -5.02 11.85 6.43
CA ILE A 100 -3.94 12.39 5.58
C ILE A 100 -4.44 13.63 4.82
N LYS A 101 -5.63 13.56 4.22
CA LYS A 101 -6.25 14.70 3.51
C LYS A 101 -6.45 15.90 4.45
N GLN A 102 -6.86 15.66 5.69
CA GLN A 102 -6.97 16.72 6.73
C GLN A 102 -5.61 17.32 7.13
N GLN A 103 -4.49 16.62 6.92
CA GLN A 103 -3.15 17.17 7.15
C GLN A 103 -2.67 18.07 5.98
N GLY A 104 -3.50 18.30 4.96
CA GLY A 104 -3.20 19.21 3.84
C GLY A 104 -2.64 18.51 2.59
N PHE A 105 -2.57 17.18 2.58
CA PHE A 105 -2.21 16.43 1.37
C PHE A 105 -3.41 16.36 0.42
N SER A 106 -3.17 16.62 -0.86
CA SER A 106 -4.15 16.34 -1.92
C SER A 106 -4.47 14.85 -2.00
N GLU A 107 -5.59 14.48 -2.64
CA GLU A 107 -5.93 13.07 -2.86
C GLU A 107 -4.82 12.30 -3.59
N ARG A 108 -4.22 12.91 -4.62
CA ARG A 108 -3.09 12.32 -5.35
C ARG A 108 -1.90 12.04 -4.41
N GLN A 109 -1.52 13.01 -3.58
CA GLN A 109 -0.42 12.81 -2.63
C GLN A 109 -0.78 11.77 -1.57
N ALA A 110 -2.04 11.71 -1.13
CA ALA A 110 -2.49 10.70 -0.18
C ALA A 110 -2.39 9.27 -0.77
N LEU A 111 -2.69 9.11 -2.07
CA LEU A 111 -2.47 7.84 -2.78
C LEU A 111 -0.98 7.51 -2.96
N HIS A 112 -0.15 8.50 -3.28
CA HIS A 112 1.31 8.32 -3.33
C HIS A 112 1.91 7.98 -1.94
N LEU A 113 1.35 8.54 -0.86
CA LEU A 113 1.71 8.18 0.50
C LEU A 113 1.35 6.72 0.75
N LYS A 114 0.13 6.32 0.44
CA LYS A 114 -0.35 4.95 0.62
C LYS A 114 0.51 3.92 -0.12
N TRP A 115 0.77 4.15 -1.39
CA TRP A 115 1.33 3.12 -2.26
C TRP A 115 2.85 3.21 -2.45
N LEU A 116 3.44 4.41 -2.34
CA LEU A 116 4.84 4.63 -2.69
C LEU A 116 5.66 4.97 -1.46
N SER A 117 5.66 6.25 -1.06
CA SER A 117 6.57 6.76 -0.02
C SER A 117 6.31 6.19 1.38
N LYS A 118 5.06 5.87 1.71
CA LYS A 118 4.62 5.33 3.01
C LYS A 118 5.04 6.17 4.22
N ASP A 119 5.52 7.39 4.01
CA ASP A 119 6.05 8.25 5.06
C ASP A 119 5.80 9.72 4.71
N MET A 120 5.03 10.40 5.55
CA MET A 120 4.72 11.82 5.35
C MET A 120 5.92 12.75 5.54
N ASN A 121 6.88 12.38 6.38
CA ASN A 121 8.02 13.24 6.71
C ASN A 121 9.09 13.22 5.62
N GLN A 122 9.07 12.17 4.80
CA GLN A 122 10.01 11.96 3.70
C GLN A 122 9.33 11.96 2.33
N HIS A 123 8.02 12.25 2.29
CA HIS A 123 7.19 12.13 1.10
C HIS A 123 7.77 12.86 -0.11
N ASP A 124 8.07 14.14 0.04
CA ASP A 124 8.48 14.99 -1.08
C ASP A 124 9.82 14.52 -1.66
N GLN A 125 10.80 14.21 -0.81
CA GLN A 125 12.09 13.70 -1.26
C GLN A 125 11.96 12.31 -1.90
N TYR A 126 11.18 11.41 -1.28
CA TYR A 126 10.90 10.09 -1.83
C TYR A 126 10.28 10.21 -3.24
N MET A 127 9.27 11.08 -3.40
CA MET A 127 8.60 11.26 -4.67
C MET A 127 9.49 11.93 -5.72
N ALA A 128 10.35 12.88 -5.32
CA ALA A 128 11.34 13.46 -6.23
C ALA A 128 12.29 12.39 -6.79
N ASP A 129 12.80 11.53 -5.91
CA ASP A 129 13.69 10.43 -6.28
C ASP A 129 12.97 9.39 -7.15
N PHE A 130 11.75 9.00 -6.77
CA PHE A 130 10.91 8.08 -7.51
C PHE A 130 10.66 8.59 -8.94
N MET A 131 10.26 9.87 -9.08
CA MET A 131 10.03 10.46 -10.40
C MET A 131 11.31 10.59 -11.21
N ALA A 132 12.47 10.84 -10.61
CA ALA A 132 13.75 10.88 -11.32
C ALA A 132 14.11 9.52 -11.96
N VAL A 133 13.69 8.41 -11.33
CA VAL A 133 13.77 7.07 -11.92
C VAL A 133 12.78 6.93 -13.07
N PHE A 134 11.49 7.17 -12.83
CA PHE A 134 10.42 6.82 -13.78
C PHE A 134 10.22 7.80 -14.94
N GLN A 135 10.72 9.04 -14.86
CA GLN A 135 10.56 10.05 -15.92
C GLN A 135 11.08 9.56 -17.28
N GLY A 136 12.23 8.86 -17.28
CA GLY A 136 12.89 8.35 -18.48
C GLY A 136 12.34 7.03 -19.01
N LEU A 137 11.36 6.42 -18.33
CA LEU A 137 10.83 5.12 -18.71
C LEU A 137 9.53 5.27 -19.51
N ASP A 138 9.38 4.49 -20.58
CA ASP A 138 8.14 4.48 -21.37
C ASP A 138 6.98 3.73 -20.69
N ARG A 139 7.30 2.83 -19.74
CA ARG A 139 6.33 1.98 -19.05
C ARG A 139 6.43 2.15 -17.54
N TRP A 140 5.29 2.09 -16.85
CA TRP A 140 5.20 2.17 -15.40
C TRP A 140 4.71 0.86 -14.75
N GLY A 141 4.41 -0.15 -15.57
CA GLY A 141 4.05 -1.48 -15.12
C GLY A 141 4.25 -2.53 -16.23
N PRO A 142 4.17 -3.82 -15.89
CA PRO A 142 4.24 -4.91 -16.87
C PRO A 142 3.16 -4.78 -17.95
N GLY A 143 3.56 -4.98 -19.21
CA GLY A 143 2.64 -5.00 -20.34
C GLY A 143 3.36 -5.23 -21.67
N SER A 144 2.67 -5.83 -22.63
CA SER A 144 3.17 -6.05 -23.99
C SER A 144 2.07 -5.79 -25.02
N GLU A 145 2.45 -5.43 -26.25
CA GLU A 145 1.45 -5.29 -27.32
C GLU A 145 0.74 -6.63 -27.57
N GLU A 146 1.47 -7.74 -27.58
CA GLU A 146 0.90 -9.06 -27.80
C GLU A 146 -0.16 -9.40 -26.76
N ASP A 147 0.08 -9.14 -25.47
CA ASP A 147 -0.88 -9.44 -24.40
C ASP A 147 -2.12 -8.55 -24.50
N THR A 148 -1.96 -7.23 -24.76
CA THR A 148 -3.09 -6.32 -24.98
C THR A 148 -3.93 -6.75 -26.19
N VAL A 149 -3.29 -7.08 -27.33
CA VAL A 149 -3.98 -7.55 -28.54
C VAL A 149 -4.69 -8.89 -28.30
N LYS A 150 -4.04 -9.82 -27.59
CA LYS A 150 -4.63 -11.12 -27.22
C LYS A 150 -5.86 -10.94 -26.35
N ALA A 151 -5.82 -10.06 -25.35
CA ALA A 151 -6.97 -9.75 -24.50
C ALA A 151 -8.10 -9.10 -25.32
N LEU A 152 -7.78 -8.15 -26.19
CA LEU A 152 -8.74 -7.46 -27.04
C LEU A 152 -9.46 -8.44 -27.98
N ALA A 153 -8.74 -9.42 -28.55
CA ALA A 153 -9.30 -10.44 -29.42
C ALA A 153 -10.29 -11.40 -28.71
N ARG A 154 -10.23 -11.48 -27.37
CA ARG A 154 -11.13 -12.29 -26.53
C ARG A 154 -12.37 -11.53 -26.07
N VAL A 155 -12.42 -10.21 -26.29
CA VAL A 155 -13.59 -9.40 -25.96
C VAL A 155 -14.77 -9.81 -26.86
N PRO A 156 -15.93 -10.21 -26.30
CA PRO A 156 -17.04 -10.80 -27.07
C PRO A 156 -17.90 -9.77 -27.81
N ILE A 157 -17.43 -8.53 -27.94
CA ILE A 157 -18.14 -7.42 -28.58
C ILE A 157 -17.20 -6.67 -29.51
N VAL A 158 -17.76 -5.94 -30.48
CA VAL A 158 -17.01 -4.94 -31.24
C VAL A 158 -17.11 -3.60 -30.50
N PRO A 159 -16.05 -3.12 -29.83
CA PRO A 159 -16.13 -1.91 -29.04
C PRO A 159 -16.33 -0.68 -29.92
N THR A 160 -17.10 0.28 -29.42
CA THR A 160 -17.34 1.58 -30.07
C THR A 160 -17.00 2.76 -29.17
N GLN A 161 -17.09 2.58 -27.86
CA GLN A 161 -16.78 3.58 -26.82
C GLN A 161 -15.98 2.91 -25.72
N VAL A 162 -14.68 3.23 -25.67
CA VAL A 162 -13.72 2.63 -24.74
C VAL A 162 -13.28 3.66 -23.72
N VAL A 163 -13.13 3.25 -22.46
CA VAL A 163 -12.39 4.00 -21.45
C VAL A 163 -11.16 3.20 -21.01
N ASP A 164 -9.98 3.81 -21.06
CA ASP A 164 -8.74 3.28 -20.50
C ASP A 164 -8.46 3.99 -19.17
N ILE A 165 -8.52 3.26 -18.05
CA ILE A 165 -8.51 3.78 -16.68
C ILE A 165 -7.15 3.51 -16.04
N GLY A 166 -6.45 4.58 -15.68
CA GLY A 166 -5.04 4.50 -15.27
C GLY A 166 -4.14 4.25 -16.48
N CYS A 167 -4.36 5.01 -17.55
CA CYS A 167 -3.72 4.75 -18.84
C CYS A 167 -2.20 5.01 -18.85
N GLY A 168 -1.67 5.71 -17.85
CA GLY A 168 -0.28 6.16 -17.81
C GLY A 168 0.12 6.88 -19.11
N LYS A 169 1.25 6.45 -19.71
CA LYS A 169 1.75 6.97 -21.01
C LYS A 169 1.04 6.36 -22.24
N GLY A 170 -0.03 5.61 -22.03
CA GLY A 170 -1.01 5.15 -23.03
C GLY A 170 -0.57 4.02 -23.95
N LEU A 171 0.17 3.05 -23.42
CA LEU A 171 0.53 1.83 -24.16
C LEU A 171 -0.71 1.08 -24.66
N ALA A 172 -1.64 0.75 -23.75
CA ALA A 172 -2.89 0.11 -24.10
C ALA A 172 -3.77 1.03 -24.94
N THR A 173 -3.89 2.32 -24.56
CA THR A 173 -4.62 3.35 -25.33
C THR A 173 -4.31 3.33 -26.82
N ILE A 174 -3.02 3.35 -27.18
CA ILE A 174 -2.58 3.40 -28.58
C ILE A 174 -3.00 2.13 -29.31
N ILE A 175 -2.75 0.97 -28.72
CA ILE A 175 -3.13 -0.32 -29.30
C ILE A 175 -4.65 -0.40 -29.51
N LEU A 176 -5.43 0.02 -28.51
CA LEU A 176 -6.89 0.05 -28.61
C LEU A 176 -7.37 0.97 -29.74
N ALA A 177 -6.73 2.12 -29.92
CA ALA A 177 -7.06 3.08 -30.98
C ALA A 177 -6.70 2.56 -32.38
N GLU A 178 -5.58 1.83 -32.51
CA GLU A 178 -5.09 1.26 -33.77
C GLU A 178 -5.86 0.00 -34.19
N LYS A 179 -6.15 -0.90 -33.25
CA LYS A 179 -6.76 -2.21 -33.54
C LYS A 179 -8.29 -2.15 -33.58
N THR A 180 -8.91 -1.03 -33.19
CA THR A 180 -10.37 -0.88 -33.18
C THR A 180 -10.85 0.36 -33.92
N LYS A 181 -12.16 0.41 -34.18
CA LYS A 181 -12.87 1.62 -34.65
C LYS A 181 -13.54 2.39 -33.49
N ALA A 182 -13.21 2.08 -32.24
CA ALA A 182 -13.81 2.74 -31.08
C ALA A 182 -13.26 4.15 -30.82
N GLN A 183 -14.09 5.05 -30.29
CA GLN A 183 -13.58 6.26 -29.63
C GLN A 183 -13.03 5.87 -28.27
N VAL A 184 -11.80 6.30 -27.95
CA VAL A 184 -11.13 5.95 -26.70
C VAL A 184 -11.04 7.19 -25.81
N VAL A 185 -11.38 7.04 -24.54
CA VAL A 185 -11.10 8.04 -23.50
C VAL A 185 -10.04 7.48 -22.57
N ALA A 186 -8.86 8.08 -22.57
CA ALA A 186 -7.73 7.67 -21.74
C ALA A 186 -7.65 8.56 -20.50
N VAL A 187 -7.65 7.96 -19.31
CA VAL A 187 -7.71 8.67 -18.03
C VAL A 187 -6.55 8.29 -17.15
N ASP A 188 -5.87 9.29 -16.60
CA ASP A 188 -4.85 9.13 -15.58
C ASP A 188 -4.83 10.37 -14.67
N ASN A 189 -4.35 10.23 -13.44
CA ASN A 189 -4.26 11.36 -12.51
C ASN A 189 -2.92 12.12 -12.62
N GLU A 190 -1.96 11.59 -13.39
CA GLU A 190 -0.63 12.17 -13.55
C GLU A 190 -0.54 12.98 -14.85
N ALA A 191 -0.59 14.30 -14.70
CA ALA A 191 -0.58 15.25 -15.83
C ALA A 191 0.60 15.03 -16.78
N SER A 192 1.78 14.68 -16.25
CA SER A 192 2.96 14.41 -17.09
C SER A 192 2.80 13.17 -17.97
N ALA A 193 2.06 12.15 -17.52
CA ALA A 193 1.70 10.99 -18.34
C ALA A 193 0.75 11.37 -19.47
N ILE A 194 -0.28 12.16 -19.12
CA ILE A 194 -1.28 12.64 -20.07
C ILE A 194 -0.66 13.51 -21.17
N GLU A 195 0.25 14.42 -20.82
CA GLU A 195 0.95 15.24 -21.82
C GLU A 195 1.85 14.40 -22.73
N ALA A 196 2.58 13.42 -22.19
CA ALA A 196 3.37 12.49 -22.99
C ALA A 196 2.49 11.67 -23.95
N LEU A 197 1.33 11.21 -23.49
CA LEU A 197 0.36 10.50 -24.33
C LEU A 197 -0.20 11.40 -25.43
N LYS A 198 -0.63 12.64 -25.12
CA LYS A 198 -1.10 13.60 -26.12
C LYS A 198 -0.08 13.82 -27.24
N GLN A 199 1.18 14.00 -26.87
CA GLN A 199 2.25 14.16 -27.86
C GLN A 199 2.34 12.93 -28.78
N ARG A 200 2.36 11.73 -28.21
CA ARG A 200 2.45 10.47 -28.97
C ARG A 200 1.23 10.25 -29.87
N LEU A 201 0.04 10.63 -29.42
CA LEU A 201 -1.19 10.56 -30.22
C LEU A 201 -1.11 11.45 -31.46
N VAL A 202 -0.55 12.66 -31.34
CA VAL A 202 -0.35 13.57 -32.49
C VAL A 202 0.69 13.00 -33.45
N GLU A 203 1.80 12.48 -32.93
CA GLU A 203 2.86 11.88 -33.74
C GLU A 203 2.37 10.67 -34.56
N GLN A 204 1.39 9.93 -34.03
CA GLN A 204 0.80 8.75 -34.66
C GLN A 204 -0.51 9.03 -35.42
N GLY A 205 -1.01 10.28 -35.42
CA GLY A 205 -2.25 10.64 -36.10
C GLY A 205 -3.53 10.07 -35.45
N LEU A 206 -3.49 9.79 -34.14
CA LEU A 206 -4.58 9.17 -33.38
C LEU A 206 -5.38 10.19 -32.54
N GLN A 207 -5.04 11.47 -32.57
CA GLN A 207 -5.65 12.51 -31.73
C GLN A 207 -7.17 12.69 -31.94
N ASP A 208 -7.70 12.35 -33.12
CA ASP A 208 -9.14 12.44 -33.42
C ASP A 208 -9.93 11.21 -32.92
N ARG A 209 -9.23 10.18 -32.45
CA ARG A 209 -9.76 8.90 -32.01
C ARG A 209 -9.64 8.70 -30.50
N VAL A 210 -8.75 9.47 -29.87
CA VAL A 210 -8.40 9.34 -28.46
C VAL A 210 -8.53 10.70 -27.78
N ARG A 211 -9.43 10.79 -26.81
CA ARG A 211 -9.52 11.91 -25.88
C ARG A 211 -8.77 11.56 -24.60
N THR A 212 -7.97 12.49 -24.08
CA THR A 212 -7.29 12.33 -22.79
C THR A 212 -7.97 13.14 -21.70
N GLU A 213 -7.97 12.62 -20.47
CA GLU A 213 -8.56 13.25 -19.29
C GLU A 213 -7.61 13.11 -18.11
N CYS A 214 -7.24 14.23 -17.48
CA CYS A 214 -6.45 14.21 -16.26
C CYS A 214 -7.38 14.18 -15.05
N ALA A 215 -7.75 12.98 -14.58
CA ALA A 215 -8.73 12.80 -13.51
C ALA A 215 -8.40 11.60 -12.62
N SER A 216 -8.94 11.59 -11.39
CA SER A 216 -8.80 10.45 -10.50
C SER A 216 -9.70 9.30 -10.94
N MET A 217 -9.16 8.08 -10.95
CA MET A 217 -9.94 6.86 -11.19
C MET A 217 -10.98 6.56 -10.09
N THR A 218 -10.87 7.21 -8.92
CA THR A 218 -11.83 7.11 -7.81
C THR A 218 -13.09 7.93 -8.02
N ASP A 219 -13.05 8.94 -8.89
CA ASP A 219 -14.16 9.87 -9.17
C ASP A 219 -14.16 10.27 -10.65
N LEU A 220 -14.47 9.30 -11.51
CA LEU A 220 -14.41 9.48 -12.96
C LEU A 220 -15.57 10.38 -13.44
N PRO A 221 -15.29 11.44 -14.24
CA PRO A 221 -16.27 12.46 -14.63
C PRO A 221 -17.15 12.01 -15.82
N PHE A 222 -17.64 10.78 -15.82
CA PHE A 222 -18.40 10.20 -16.92
C PHE A 222 -19.81 9.81 -16.52
N GLN A 223 -20.72 9.87 -17.47
CA GLN A 223 -22.11 9.45 -17.26
C GLN A 223 -22.20 7.93 -17.15
N THR A 224 -23.12 7.46 -16.32
CA THR A 224 -23.44 6.02 -16.19
C THR A 224 -23.80 5.43 -17.57
N GLY A 225 -23.26 4.26 -17.89
CA GLY A 225 -23.55 3.55 -19.15
C GLY A 225 -22.99 4.20 -20.41
N SER A 226 -21.88 4.95 -20.31
CA SER A 226 -21.27 5.63 -21.45
C SER A 226 -20.41 4.70 -22.33
N PHE A 227 -19.81 3.66 -21.76
CA PHE A 227 -18.81 2.84 -22.44
C PHE A 227 -19.30 1.42 -22.69
N ASP A 228 -18.88 0.81 -23.80
CA ASP A 228 -19.08 -0.62 -24.04
C ASP A 228 -17.88 -1.47 -23.62
N LEU A 229 -16.69 -0.87 -23.50
CA LEU A 229 -15.49 -1.52 -22.99
C LEU A 229 -14.75 -0.59 -22.01
N ALA A 230 -14.47 -1.08 -20.82
CA ALA A 230 -13.47 -0.50 -19.92
C ALA A 230 -12.17 -1.31 -20.00
N TRP A 231 -11.04 -0.62 -19.94
CA TRP A 231 -9.70 -1.20 -19.95
C TRP A 231 -8.92 -0.67 -18.77
N ALA A 232 -8.20 -1.52 -18.05
CA ALA A 232 -7.43 -1.14 -16.88
C ALA A 232 -6.25 -2.11 -16.68
N GLU A 233 -5.05 -1.70 -17.11
CA GLU A 233 -3.82 -2.47 -16.88
C GLU A 233 -3.01 -1.85 -15.75
N ALA A 234 -2.64 -2.66 -14.75
CA ALA A 234 -1.81 -2.31 -13.60
C ALA A 234 -2.30 -1.06 -12.85
N SER A 235 -3.62 -0.89 -12.69
CA SER A 235 -4.21 0.29 -12.06
C SER A 235 -5.30 -0.01 -11.01
N ALA A 236 -6.01 -1.13 -11.12
CA ALA A 236 -7.14 -1.46 -10.24
C ALA A 236 -6.76 -1.58 -8.75
N TYR A 237 -5.53 -2.00 -8.46
CA TYR A 237 -5.03 -2.14 -7.08
C TYR A 237 -5.07 -0.80 -6.31
N VAL A 238 -4.98 0.35 -6.99
CA VAL A 238 -5.00 1.68 -6.37
C VAL A 238 -6.30 1.90 -5.60
N MET A 239 -7.41 1.39 -6.11
CA MET A 239 -8.73 1.44 -5.47
C MET A 239 -9.03 0.19 -4.62
N GLY A 240 -8.26 -0.89 -4.81
CA GLY A 240 -8.62 -2.25 -4.43
C GLY A 240 -9.47 -2.91 -5.50
N PHE A 241 -9.12 -4.14 -5.89
CA PHE A 241 -9.64 -4.81 -7.08
C PHE A 241 -11.19 -4.91 -7.10
N GLU A 242 -11.81 -5.41 -6.02
CA GLU A 242 -13.27 -5.54 -5.94
C GLU A 242 -14.00 -4.17 -5.97
N LYS A 243 -13.41 -3.16 -5.32
CA LYS A 243 -13.96 -1.79 -5.28
C LYS A 243 -13.87 -1.15 -6.66
N ALA A 244 -12.77 -1.36 -7.38
CA ALA A 244 -12.57 -0.91 -8.75
C ALA A 244 -13.66 -1.51 -9.66
N LEU A 245 -13.82 -2.84 -9.66
CA LEU A 245 -14.85 -3.53 -10.44
C LEU A 245 -16.25 -2.99 -10.14
N THR A 246 -16.63 -2.91 -8.85
CA THR A 246 -17.96 -2.43 -8.44
C THR A 246 -18.21 -0.99 -8.88
N THR A 247 -17.19 -0.14 -8.82
CA THR A 247 -17.29 1.28 -9.17
C THR A 247 -17.37 1.46 -10.68
N TRP A 248 -16.46 0.86 -11.43
CA TRP A 248 -16.35 1.00 -12.88
C TRP A 248 -17.48 0.30 -13.63
N LYS A 249 -18.15 -0.69 -13.02
CA LYS A 249 -19.38 -1.31 -13.57
C LYS A 249 -20.43 -0.28 -13.98
N LYS A 250 -20.56 0.81 -13.23
CA LYS A 250 -21.55 1.88 -13.49
C LYS A 250 -21.26 2.63 -14.80
N LEU A 251 -20.02 2.63 -15.26
CA LEU A 251 -19.62 3.29 -16.51
C LEU A 251 -20.03 2.49 -17.75
N LEU A 252 -20.27 1.18 -17.57
CA LEU A 252 -20.54 0.25 -18.65
C LEU A 252 -22.03 0.23 -19.02
N LYS A 253 -22.28 0.14 -20.33
CA LYS A 253 -23.59 -0.20 -20.90
C LYS A 253 -23.99 -1.62 -20.46
N PRO A 254 -25.29 -1.98 -20.55
CA PRO A 254 -25.71 -3.38 -20.45
C PRO A 254 -24.89 -4.27 -21.40
N LYS A 255 -24.42 -5.42 -20.91
CA LYS A 255 -23.52 -6.34 -21.63
C LYS A 255 -22.15 -5.75 -22.04
N GLY A 256 -21.79 -4.58 -21.50
CA GLY A 256 -20.46 -4.01 -21.62
C GLY A 256 -19.40 -4.91 -20.99
N CYS A 257 -18.17 -4.76 -21.44
CA CYS A 257 -17.04 -5.57 -21.02
C CYS A 257 -16.04 -4.75 -20.21
N ILE A 258 -15.28 -5.41 -19.36
CA ILE A 258 -14.07 -4.84 -18.76
C ILE A 258 -12.90 -5.82 -18.97
N VAL A 259 -11.79 -5.28 -19.45
CA VAL A 259 -10.50 -5.97 -19.41
C VAL A 259 -9.68 -5.34 -18.30
N VAL A 260 -9.26 -6.15 -17.34
CA VAL A 260 -8.51 -5.70 -16.18
C VAL A 260 -7.44 -6.74 -15.85
N ASN A 261 -6.26 -6.30 -15.42
CA ASN A 261 -5.28 -7.21 -14.83
C ASN A 261 -5.06 -6.92 -13.35
N ASP A 262 -4.58 -7.92 -12.64
CA ASP A 262 -4.19 -7.80 -11.23
C ASP A 262 -2.98 -8.67 -10.94
N LEU A 263 -2.18 -8.26 -9.95
CA LEU A 263 -1.08 -9.07 -9.45
C LEU A 263 -1.65 -10.20 -8.57
N VAL A 264 -1.31 -11.44 -8.89
CA VAL A 264 -1.89 -12.63 -8.25
C VAL A 264 -0.85 -13.70 -7.93
N TRP A 265 -1.18 -14.57 -6.98
CA TRP A 265 -0.44 -15.81 -6.75
C TRP A 265 -0.77 -16.84 -7.84
N LEU A 266 0.27 -17.38 -8.47
CA LEU A 266 0.19 -18.42 -9.50
C LEU A 266 0.45 -19.83 -8.93
N THR A 267 0.80 -19.92 -7.65
CA THR A 267 1.03 -21.16 -6.89
C THR A 267 0.33 -21.11 -5.53
N ASP A 268 -0.06 -22.28 -5.02
CA ASP A 268 -0.64 -22.43 -3.68
C ASP A 268 0.41 -22.43 -2.56
N THR A 269 1.69 -22.58 -2.92
CA THR A 269 2.80 -22.62 -1.95
C THR A 269 3.90 -21.61 -2.32
N PRO A 270 3.61 -20.31 -2.29
CA PRO A 270 4.61 -19.28 -2.56
C PRO A 270 5.67 -19.25 -1.45
N SER A 271 6.87 -18.82 -1.81
CA SER A 271 7.98 -18.62 -0.89
C SER A 271 7.62 -17.53 0.14
N GLN A 272 7.94 -17.78 1.42
CA GLN A 272 7.62 -16.84 2.51
C GLN A 272 8.20 -15.44 2.26
N THR A 273 9.37 -15.35 1.64
CA THR A 273 9.99 -14.07 1.26
C THR A 273 9.10 -13.25 0.31
N ALA A 274 8.52 -13.88 -0.71
CA ALA A 274 7.62 -13.22 -1.63
C ALA A 274 6.33 -12.81 -0.92
N VAL A 275 5.78 -13.69 -0.07
CA VAL A 275 4.58 -13.41 0.72
C VAL A 275 4.79 -12.20 1.64
N ASP A 276 5.89 -12.16 2.38
CA ASP A 276 6.20 -11.08 3.32
C ASP A 276 6.39 -9.74 2.61
N PHE A 277 6.96 -9.75 1.39
CA PHE A 277 7.11 -8.57 0.55
C PHE A 277 5.76 -8.08 0.04
N TRP A 278 5.00 -8.93 -0.66
CA TRP A 278 3.71 -8.52 -1.24
C TRP A 278 2.66 -8.22 -0.17
N HIS A 279 2.72 -8.82 1.03
CA HIS A 279 1.86 -8.42 2.14
C HIS A 279 2.12 -6.97 2.61
N GLN A 280 3.29 -6.38 2.32
CA GLN A 280 3.60 -4.98 2.63
C GLN A 280 3.33 -4.02 1.45
N GLU A 281 3.45 -4.53 0.22
CA GLU A 281 3.32 -3.73 -1.01
C GLU A 281 1.92 -3.80 -1.60
N TYR A 282 1.31 -4.99 -1.64
CA TYR A 282 -0.06 -5.22 -2.09
C TYR A 282 -0.79 -6.28 -1.23
N PRO A 283 -1.29 -5.91 -0.03
CA PRO A 283 -1.88 -6.86 0.91
C PRO A 283 -3.14 -7.59 0.40
N ASP A 284 -3.81 -7.05 -0.62
CA ASP A 284 -5.01 -7.65 -1.24
C ASP A 284 -4.68 -8.69 -2.32
N MET A 285 -3.39 -8.97 -2.59
CA MET A 285 -3.00 -9.98 -3.57
C MET A 285 -3.61 -11.35 -3.27
N GLN A 286 -4.35 -11.91 -4.23
CA GLN A 286 -5.06 -13.20 -4.11
C GLN A 286 -4.57 -14.20 -5.17
N SER A 287 -5.02 -15.45 -5.10
CA SER A 287 -4.88 -16.41 -6.19
C SER A 287 -5.86 -16.11 -7.34
N VAL A 288 -5.57 -16.64 -8.53
CA VAL A 288 -6.46 -16.55 -9.70
C VAL A 288 -7.87 -17.05 -9.38
N THR A 289 -8.00 -18.21 -8.73
CA THR A 289 -9.29 -18.81 -8.39
C THR A 289 -10.12 -17.92 -7.46
N LEU A 290 -9.48 -17.29 -6.48
CA LEU A 290 -10.20 -16.39 -5.58
C LEU A 290 -10.59 -15.09 -6.29
N ARG A 291 -9.76 -14.57 -7.19
CA ARG A 291 -10.11 -13.44 -8.06
C ARG A 291 -11.33 -13.74 -8.93
N GLU A 292 -11.40 -14.92 -9.55
CA GLU A 292 -12.59 -15.33 -10.31
C GLU A 292 -13.87 -15.33 -9.45
N GLN A 293 -13.78 -15.82 -8.21
CA GLN A 293 -14.92 -15.81 -7.27
C GLN A 293 -15.34 -14.39 -6.90
N GLN A 294 -14.37 -13.50 -6.64
CA GLN A 294 -14.60 -12.07 -6.38
C GLN A 294 -15.27 -11.40 -7.58
N ILE A 295 -14.76 -11.65 -8.79
CA ILE A 295 -15.31 -11.13 -10.05
C ILE A 295 -16.78 -11.54 -10.22
N ARG A 296 -17.09 -12.84 -10.02
CA ARG A 296 -18.47 -13.35 -10.12
C ARG A 296 -19.40 -12.71 -9.08
N ARG A 297 -18.92 -12.50 -7.85
CA ARG A 297 -19.68 -11.80 -6.80
C ARG A 297 -19.94 -10.33 -7.13
N ALA A 298 -19.04 -9.69 -7.88
CA ALA A 298 -19.26 -8.33 -8.40
C ALA A 298 -20.27 -8.29 -9.58
N GLY A 299 -20.83 -9.43 -9.98
CA GLY A 299 -21.83 -9.57 -11.04
C GLY A 299 -21.22 -9.45 -12.45
N TYR A 300 -20.09 -10.11 -12.63
CA TYR A 300 -19.45 -10.27 -13.92
C TYR A 300 -19.34 -11.75 -14.27
N THR A 301 -19.53 -12.05 -15.54
CA THR A 301 -19.14 -13.31 -16.13
C THR A 301 -17.68 -13.20 -16.60
N VAL A 302 -16.83 -14.13 -16.15
CA VAL A 302 -15.47 -14.29 -16.66
C VAL A 302 -15.56 -14.95 -18.04
N ILE A 303 -15.17 -14.22 -19.08
CA ILE A 303 -15.14 -14.73 -20.47
C ILE A 303 -13.87 -15.55 -20.70
N ASP A 304 -12.73 -15.01 -20.28
CA ASP A 304 -11.42 -15.64 -20.41
C ASP A 304 -10.44 -14.95 -19.44
N HIS A 305 -9.34 -15.62 -19.11
CA HIS A 305 -8.21 -15.01 -18.40
C HIS A 305 -6.89 -15.69 -18.78
N PHE A 306 -5.78 -14.97 -18.62
CA PHE A 306 -4.45 -15.53 -18.85
C PHE A 306 -3.35 -14.72 -18.14
N SER A 307 -2.27 -15.39 -17.76
CA SER A 307 -1.09 -14.74 -17.20
C SER A 307 -0.33 -13.95 -18.26
N LEU A 308 0.10 -12.74 -17.91
CA LEU A 308 0.94 -11.91 -18.77
C LEU A 308 2.27 -12.61 -19.11
N SER A 309 2.76 -12.36 -20.33
CA SER A 309 3.96 -12.97 -20.85
C SER A 309 5.23 -12.52 -20.09
N GLN A 310 6.30 -13.32 -20.16
CA GLN A 310 7.61 -12.89 -19.68
C GLN A 310 8.09 -11.60 -20.37
N GLN A 311 7.74 -11.41 -21.65
CA GLN A 311 8.07 -10.20 -22.40
C GLN A 311 7.40 -8.97 -21.79
N ALA A 312 6.16 -9.07 -21.30
CA ALA A 312 5.48 -7.97 -20.64
C ALA A 312 6.24 -7.48 -19.39
N TRP A 313 6.82 -8.40 -18.62
CA TRP A 313 7.69 -8.08 -17.49
C TRP A 313 9.02 -7.50 -17.93
N ALA A 314 9.68 -8.12 -18.92
CA ALA A 314 10.96 -7.64 -19.46
C ALA A 314 10.87 -6.19 -19.97
N ASN A 315 9.79 -5.86 -20.69
CA ASN A 315 9.51 -4.51 -21.21
C ASN A 315 9.47 -3.42 -20.13
N CYS A 316 9.18 -3.79 -18.87
CA CYS A 316 9.13 -2.86 -17.74
C CYS A 316 10.44 -2.91 -16.93
N TYR A 317 10.91 -4.11 -16.57
CA TYR A 317 11.98 -4.27 -15.59
C TYR A 317 13.40 -4.20 -16.16
N GLU A 318 13.62 -4.48 -17.46
CA GLU A 318 14.96 -4.30 -18.05
C GLU A 318 15.34 -2.81 -18.19
N PRO A 319 14.48 -1.91 -18.72
CA PRO A 319 14.76 -0.48 -18.72
C PRO A 319 14.88 0.08 -17.29
N LEU A 320 14.03 -0.38 -16.37
CA LEU A 320 14.06 0.03 -14.97
C LEU A 320 15.40 -0.33 -14.30
N ARG A 321 15.89 -1.57 -14.49
CA ARG A 321 17.22 -1.99 -14.01
C ARG A 321 18.34 -1.12 -14.55
N SER A 322 18.31 -0.85 -15.86
CA SER A 322 19.31 0.01 -16.50
C SER A 322 19.31 1.40 -15.89
N ARG A 323 18.11 1.97 -15.69
CA ARG A 323 17.92 3.27 -15.07
C ARG A 323 18.38 3.32 -13.62
N LEU A 324 18.13 2.27 -12.83
CA LEU A 324 18.63 2.19 -11.46
C LEU A 324 20.15 2.16 -11.41
N ASN A 325 20.79 1.37 -12.28
CA ASN A 325 22.25 1.28 -12.34
C ASN A 325 22.91 2.62 -12.70
N GLU A 326 22.29 3.41 -13.58
CA GLU A 326 22.74 4.76 -13.92
C GLU A 326 22.66 5.73 -12.73
N LEU A 327 21.59 5.65 -11.95
CA LEU A 327 21.30 6.60 -10.87
C LEU A 327 21.93 6.21 -9.52
N LYS A 328 22.24 4.93 -9.31
CA LYS A 328 22.79 4.39 -8.05
C LYS A 328 24.00 5.17 -7.51
N PRO A 329 24.98 5.62 -8.32
CA PRO A 329 26.11 6.41 -7.82
C PRO A 329 25.73 7.79 -7.29
N GLN A 330 24.65 8.38 -7.78
CA GLN A 330 24.21 9.75 -7.44
C GLN A 330 23.15 9.77 -6.34
N MET A 331 22.48 8.63 -6.11
CA MET A 331 21.31 8.50 -5.24
C MET A 331 21.47 7.35 -4.23
N ALA A 332 22.69 7.09 -3.76
CA ALA A 332 23.00 5.94 -2.90
C ALA A 332 22.18 5.88 -1.59
N GLU A 333 21.83 7.04 -1.03
CA GLU A 333 21.03 7.16 0.20
C GLU A 333 19.51 7.27 -0.08
N SER A 334 19.08 7.14 -1.34
CA SER A 334 17.67 7.26 -1.71
C SER A 334 16.87 6.05 -1.24
N THR A 335 15.86 6.31 -0.41
CA THR A 335 14.93 5.27 0.04
C THR A 335 14.07 4.74 -1.13
N ALA A 336 13.67 5.61 -2.06
CA ALA A 336 12.91 5.21 -3.24
C ALA A 336 13.73 4.26 -4.12
N LEU A 337 15.00 4.58 -4.39
CA LEU A 337 15.87 3.71 -5.18
C LEU A 337 16.10 2.36 -4.49
N ALA A 338 16.28 2.34 -3.16
CA ALA A 338 16.44 1.10 -2.40
C ALA A 338 15.17 0.22 -2.40
N ASP A 339 13.98 0.82 -2.38
CA ASP A 339 12.72 0.08 -2.45
C ASP A 339 12.49 -0.51 -3.84
N ILE A 340 12.79 0.25 -4.90
CA ILE A 340 12.71 -0.25 -6.29
C ILE A 340 13.74 -1.37 -6.52
N ASP A 341 14.97 -1.23 -6.03
CA ASP A 341 16.01 -2.28 -6.13
C ASP A 341 15.56 -3.57 -5.42
N ARG A 342 14.87 -3.44 -4.28
CA ARG A 342 14.28 -4.57 -3.55
C ARG A 342 13.17 -5.26 -4.36
N GLU A 343 12.28 -4.49 -4.97
CA GLU A 343 11.21 -5.02 -5.83
C GLU A 343 11.78 -5.79 -7.02
N ILE A 344 12.78 -5.23 -7.70
CA ILE A 344 13.50 -5.91 -8.78
C ILE A 344 14.07 -7.25 -8.30
N GLY A 345 14.69 -7.27 -7.11
CA GLY A 345 15.22 -8.50 -6.53
C GLY A 345 14.15 -9.55 -6.24
N ILE A 346 12.95 -9.14 -5.81
CA ILE A 346 11.81 -10.05 -5.61
C ILE A 346 11.34 -10.64 -6.94
N ILE A 347 11.27 -9.83 -7.98
CA ILE A 347 10.84 -10.28 -9.31
C ILE A 347 11.86 -11.22 -9.92
N ASP A 348 13.15 -10.91 -9.84
CA ASP A 348 14.21 -11.75 -10.40
C ASP A 348 14.28 -13.14 -9.75
N GLN A 349 13.88 -13.26 -8.48
CA GLN A 349 13.94 -14.52 -7.73
C GLN A 349 12.63 -15.31 -7.76
N TYR A 350 11.48 -14.64 -7.73
CA TYR A 350 10.19 -15.29 -7.43
C TYR A 350 9.11 -15.06 -8.50
N LEU A 351 9.41 -14.37 -9.61
CA LEU A 351 8.48 -14.29 -10.74
C LEU A 351 8.14 -15.71 -11.24
N GLY A 352 6.84 -15.98 -11.42
CA GLY A 352 6.32 -17.32 -11.70
C GLY A 352 5.67 -17.99 -10.49
N GLU A 353 6.06 -17.65 -9.26
CA GLU A 353 5.21 -17.89 -8.07
C GLU A 353 4.04 -16.90 -8.02
N PHE A 354 4.29 -15.69 -8.52
CA PHE A 354 3.30 -14.67 -8.77
C PHE A 354 3.46 -14.10 -10.18
N GLY A 355 2.42 -13.41 -10.64
CA GLY A 355 2.42 -12.71 -11.91
C GLY A 355 1.19 -11.82 -12.04
N TYR A 356 1.10 -11.05 -13.11
CA TYR A 356 -0.14 -10.38 -13.44
C TYR A 356 -1.02 -11.31 -14.25
N GLU A 357 -2.28 -11.42 -13.85
CA GLU A 357 -3.32 -12.16 -14.56
C GLU A 357 -4.27 -11.18 -15.23
N MET A 358 -4.45 -11.31 -16.54
CA MET A 358 -5.38 -10.53 -17.34
C MET A 358 -6.75 -11.22 -17.35
N PHE A 359 -7.80 -10.50 -16.97
CA PHE A 359 -9.18 -10.98 -16.95
C PHE A 359 -10.03 -10.23 -17.98
N ILE A 360 -10.78 -10.98 -18.78
CA ILE A 360 -11.75 -10.46 -19.75
C ILE A 360 -13.15 -10.77 -19.21
N LEU A 361 -13.89 -9.72 -18.87
CA LEU A 361 -15.12 -9.82 -18.10
C LEU A 361 -16.28 -9.17 -18.86
N GLN A 362 -17.48 -9.72 -18.69
CA GLN A 362 -18.71 -9.15 -19.20
C GLN A 362 -19.70 -8.90 -18.06
N VAL A 363 -20.40 -7.77 -18.10
CA VAL A 363 -21.49 -7.48 -17.16
C VAL A 363 -22.66 -8.44 -17.39
N ASP A 364 -23.12 -9.06 -16.30
CA ASP A 364 -24.26 -10.00 -16.30
C ASP A 364 -25.57 -9.41 -16.84
#